data_AF-A0AA43EQA3-F1
#
_entry.id   AF-A0AA43EQA3-F1
#
_cell.length_a   1.000
_cell.length_b   1.000
_cell.length_c   1.000
_cell.angle_alpha   90.00
_cell.angle_beta   90.00
_cell.angle_gamma   90.00
#
_symmetry.space_group_name_H-M   'P 1'
#
loop_
_entity.id
_entity.type
_entity.pdbx_description
1 polymer ?
#
loop_
_entity_poly.entity_id
_entity_poly.type
_entity_poly.pdbx_seq_one_letter_code
_entity_poly.pdbx_strand_id
1 'polypeptide(L)'
;MATMRGNEYVVDDIYYDPLHEGKLVAVYAAAVRKEGRIDGEVIGVLGVVFDWEHQSQTIVQKEALISEEAWKRTRVMLLDKGLRIIAASDNQEILQPFMLNHQGRQRGFYVNSGHEVVAYAKTIGYQEYDGLGWYGVIVRKNR
;
A
#
# COMPACT_ATOMS: atom_id res chain seq x y z
N MET A 1 -11.42 8.63 -20.16
CA MET A 1 -11.27 8.36 -18.71
C MET A 1 -11.37 6.87 -18.47
N ALA A 2 -10.70 6.37 -17.44
CA ALA A 2 -10.66 4.95 -17.11
C ALA A 2 -11.98 4.40 -16.52
N THR A 3 -12.85 5.26 -15.98
CA THR A 3 -14.15 4.85 -15.42
C THR A 3 -15.28 4.99 -16.45
N MET A 4 -16.05 3.93 -16.64
CA MET A 4 -17.23 3.84 -17.50
C MET A 4 -18.53 4.13 -16.74
N ARG A 5 -18.58 3.85 -15.43
CA ARG A 5 -19.76 4.07 -14.58
C ARG A 5 -19.47 4.96 -13.38
N GLY A 6 -20.50 5.58 -12.81
CA GLY A 6 -20.42 6.52 -11.68
C GLY A 6 -20.08 5.89 -10.33
N ASN A 7 -20.12 4.56 -10.22
CA ASN A 7 -19.70 3.80 -9.04
C ASN A 7 -18.27 3.24 -9.17
N GLU A 8 -17.56 3.57 -10.25
CA GLU A 8 -16.18 3.17 -10.47
C GLU A 8 -15.24 4.29 -10.02
N TYR A 9 -14.10 3.88 -9.49
CA TYR A 9 -13.01 4.75 -9.09
C TYR A 9 -11.69 4.18 -9.60
N VAL A 10 -10.67 5.03 -9.65
CA VAL A 10 -9.29 4.64 -9.87
C VAL A 10 -8.45 5.03 -8.68
N VAL A 11 -7.41 4.25 -8.43
CA VAL A 11 -6.42 4.53 -7.40
C VAL A 11 -5.07 4.62 -8.08
N ASP A 12 -4.36 5.71 -7.83
CA ASP A 12 -3.00 5.87 -8.31
C ASP A 12 -2.02 5.07 -7.43
N ASP A 13 -0.83 4.81 -7.96
CA ASP A 13 0.25 4.27 -7.13
C ASP A 13 0.69 5.31 -6.08
N ILE A 14 1.42 4.87 -5.06
CA ILE A 14 1.97 5.79 -4.06
C ILE A 14 3.16 6.54 -4.65
N TYR A 15 3.19 7.87 -4.54
CA TYR A 15 4.26 8.73 -5.04
C TYR A 15 4.44 9.99 -4.19
N TYR A 16 5.60 10.66 -4.37
CA TYR A 16 5.85 11.97 -3.77
C TYR A 16 5.22 13.07 -4.61
N ASP A 17 4.31 13.85 -4.04
CA ASP A 17 3.60 14.89 -4.77
C ASP A 17 4.16 16.29 -4.49
N PRO A 18 4.74 16.99 -5.49
CA PRO A 18 5.20 18.36 -5.34
C PRO A 18 4.10 19.36 -4.94
N LEU A 19 2.83 19.07 -5.25
CA LEU A 19 1.70 19.93 -4.89
C LEU A 19 1.28 19.81 -3.43
N HIS A 20 1.75 18.77 -2.74
CA HIS A 20 1.49 18.51 -1.32
C HIS A 20 2.79 18.50 -0.54
N GLU A 21 3.63 19.52 -0.76
CA GLU A 21 4.89 19.74 -0.04
C GLU A 21 5.91 18.59 -0.16
N GLY A 22 5.81 17.79 -1.24
CA GLY A 22 6.67 16.63 -1.44
C GLY A 22 6.35 15.47 -0.50
N LYS A 23 5.16 15.44 0.11
CA LYS A 23 4.69 14.32 0.91
C LYS A 23 4.37 13.10 0.04
N LEU A 24 4.42 11.94 0.67
CA LEU A 24 3.96 10.69 0.06
C LEU A 24 2.43 10.65 0.08
N VAL A 25 1.79 10.44 -1.07
CA VAL A 25 0.33 10.50 -1.20
C VAL A 25 -0.28 9.22 -1.76
N ALA A 26 -1.53 8.96 -1.38
CA ALA A 26 -2.41 8.01 -2.05
C ALA A 26 -3.57 8.78 -2.68
N VAL A 27 -3.81 8.61 -3.99
CA VAL A 27 -4.83 9.37 -4.72
C VAL A 27 -5.93 8.44 -5.21
N TYR A 28 -7.16 8.77 -4.83
CA TYR A 28 -8.37 8.14 -5.33
C TYR A 28 -9.10 9.14 -6.21
N ALA A 29 -9.58 8.72 -7.37
CA ALA A 29 -10.32 9.59 -8.27
C ALA A 29 -11.56 8.89 -8.86
N ALA A 30 -12.64 9.66 -9.01
CA ALA A 30 -13.86 9.22 -9.66
C ALA A 30 -14.39 10.29 -10.61
N ALA A 31 -15.10 9.85 -11.65
CA ALA A 31 -15.73 10.74 -12.61
C ALA A 31 -16.97 11.40 -12.00
N VAL A 32 -17.07 12.73 -12.11
CA VAL A 32 -18.31 13.44 -11.81
C VAL A 32 -19.16 13.44 -13.08
N ARG A 33 -20.38 12.91 -12.97
CA ARG A 33 -21.29 12.73 -14.12
C ARG A 33 -22.51 13.64 -14.00
N LYS A 34 -22.97 14.13 -15.16
CA LYS A 34 -24.10 15.05 -15.27
C LYS A 34 -25.33 14.50 -14.56
N GLU A 35 -25.96 15.36 -13.74
CA GLU A 35 -27.17 15.05 -12.96
C GLU A 35 -27.00 13.85 -11.99
N GLY A 36 -25.77 13.48 -11.65
CA GLY A 36 -25.51 12.31 -10.79
C GLY A 36 -25.85 10.96 -11.43
N ARG A 37 -26.08 10.91 -12.74
CA ARG A 37 -26.42 9.67 -13.44
C ARG A 37 -25.20 8.75 -13.56
N ILE A 38 -25.39 7.46 -13.26
CA ILE A 38 -24.31 6.45 -13.27
C ILE A 38 -23.65 6.30 -14.65
N ASP A 39 -24.42 6.53 -15.72
CA ASP A 39 -24.04 6.48 -17.13
C ASP A 39 -24.05 7.87 -17.78
N GLY A 40 -24.22 8.93 -16.98
CA GLY A 40 -24.27 10.30 -17.45
C GLY A 40 -22.95 10.74 -18.09
N GLU A 41 -23.04 11.76 -18.94
CA GLU A 41 -21.87 12.43 -19.50
C GLU A 41 -20.92 12.88 -18.39
N VAL A 42 -19.62 12.67 -18.62
CA VAL A 42 -18.57 13.14 -17.71
C VAL A 42 -18.50 14.66 -17.78
N ILE A 43 -18.60 15.31 -16.63
CA ILE A 43 -18.49 16.77 -16.50
C ILE A 43 -17.31 17.22 -15.63
N GLY A 44 -16.61 16.28 -15.00
CA GLY A 44 -15.44 16.58 -14.17
C GLY A 44 -14.89 15.34 -13.46
N VAL A 45 -13.99 15.59 -12.51
CA VAL A 45 -13.35 14.57 -11.67
C VAL A 45 -13.36 15.04 -10.22
N LEU A 46 -13.67 14.12 -9.31
CA LEU A 46 -13.45 14.29 -7.88
C LEU A 46 -12.22 13.47 -7.50
N GLY A 47 -11.20 14.13 -6.95
CA GLY A 47 -10.01 13.50 -6.41
C GLY A 47 -9.96 13.62 -4.89
N VAL A 48 -9.56 12.56 -4.21
CA VAL A 48 -9.25 12.55 -2.78
C VAL A 48 -7.78 12.18 -2.63
N VAL A 49 -7.02 13.06 -1.99
CA VAL A 49 -5.59 12.88 -1.74
C VAL A 49 -5.41 12.61 -0.26
N PHE A 50 -4.81 11.46 0.07
CA PHE A 50 -4.49 11.09 1.44
C PHE A 50 -3.02 11.35 1.73
N ASP A 51 -2.73 11.92 2.90
CA ASP A 51 -1.38 11.95 3.49
C ASP A 51 -0.99 10.52 3.87
N TRP A 52 -0.36 9.83 2.92
CA TRP A 52 -0.07 8.40 3.03
C TRP A 52 1.08 8.15 4.01
N GLU A 53 2.08 9.03 4.06
CA GLU A 53 3.20 8.93 5.01
C GLU A 53 2.70 8.84 6.45
N HIS A 54 1.85 9.78 6.87
CA HIS A 54 1.35 9.81 8.24
C HIS A 54 0.49 8.59 8.59
N GLN A 55 -0.44 8.23 7.70
CA GLN A 55 -1.38 7.13 7.95
C GLN A 55 -0.69 5.77 7.94
N SER A 56 0.17 5.53 6.95
CA SER A 56 0.82 4.24 6.78
C SER A 56 1.87 3.95 7.85
N GLN A 57 2.53 4.97 8.40
CA GLN A 57 3.51 4.80 9.47
C GLN A 57 2.88 4.19 10.73
N THR A 58 1.66 4.61 11.06
CA THR A 58 0.91 4.05 12.18
C THR A 58 0.64 2.56 11.96
N ILE A 59 0.29 2.15 10.74
CA ILE A 59 0.00 0.75 10.39
C ILE A 59 1.23 -0.12 10.64
N VAL A 60 2.37 0.25 10.06
CA VAL A 60 3.59 -0.56 10.13
C VAL A 60 4.26 -0.54 11.50
N GLN A 61 3.93 0.40 12.39
CA GLN A 61 4.52 0.49 13.73
C GLN A 61 3.62 -0.02 14.86
N LYS A 62 2.29 0.03 14.70
CA LYS A 62 1.36 -0.20 15.83
C LYS A 62 0.38 -1.35 15.64
N GLU A 63 0.02 -1.68 14.40
CA GLU A 63 -1.02 -2.70 14.15
C GLU A 63 -0.47 -4.13 14.30
N ALA A 64 0.83 -4.33 14.04
CA ALA A 64 1.46 -5.62 14.25
C ALA A 64 1.67 -5.88 15.74
N LEU A 65 1.03 -6.93 16.28
CA LEU A 65 1.21 -7.39 17.65
C LEU A 65 2.59 -8.05 17.83
N ILE A 66 3.60 -7.23 18.05
CA ILE A 66 5.00 -7.63 18.23
C ILE A 66 5.48 -7.09 19.58
N SER A 67 6.13 -7.94 20.39
CA SER A 67 6.70 -7.49 21.66
C SER A 67 7.87 -6.51 21.45
N GLU A 68 8.12 -5.62 22.41
CA GLU A 68 9.22 -4.64 22.34
C GLU A 68 10.58 -5.29 22.03
N GLU A 69 10.87 -6.45 22.64
CA GLU A 69 12.11 -7.19 22.36
C GLU A 69 12.15 -7.76 20.94
N ALA A 70 11.00 -8.19 20.40
CA ALA A 70 10.93 -8.68 19.04
C ALA A 70 11.06 -7.55 18.01
N TRP A 71 10.63 -6.33 18.34
CA TRP A 71 10.78 -5.15 17.47
C TRP A 71 12.24 -4.82 17.15
N LYS A 72 13.16 -5.04 18.09
CA LYS A 72 14.61 -4.79 17.88
C LYS A 72 15.22 -5.54 16.68
N ARG A 73 14.55 -6.61 16.24
CA ARG A 73 14.99 -7.49 15.15
C ARG A 73 13.94 -7.69 14.07
N THR A 74 12.87 -6.89 14.09
CA THR A 74 11.75 -7.04 13.16
C THR A 74 11.50 -5.75 12.40
N ARG A 75 11.37 -5.86 11.08
CA ARG A 75 10.95 -4.79 10.19
C ARG A 75 9.61 -5.17 9.56
N VAL A 76 8.65 -4.27 9.63
CA VAL A 76 7.33 -4.43 9.01
C VAL A 76 7.23 -3.47 7.84
N MET A 77 6.73 -3.95 6.70
CA MET A 77 6.62 -3.19 5.47
C MET A 77 5.26 -3.41 4.81
N LEU A 78 4.82 -2.39 4.08
CA LEU A 78 3.79 -2.51 3.06
C LEU A 78 4.45 -2.34 1.69
N LEU A 79 4.12 -3.21 0.75
CA LEU A 79 4.58 -3.14 -0.63
C LEU A 79 3.39 -2.87 -1.57
N ASP A 80 3.60 -2.08 -2.61
CA ASP A 80 2.61 -1.93 -3.69
C ASP A 80 2.56 -3.14 -4.63
N LYS A 81 1.70 -3.08 -5.65
CA LYS A 81 1.56 -4.13 -6.69
C LYS A 81 2.84 -4.36 -7.50
N GLY A 82 3.73 -3.35 -7.55
CA GLY A 82 5.04 -3.39 -8.20
C GLY A 82 6.16 -3.82 -7.25
N LEU A 83 5.82 -4.26 -6.04
CA LEU A 83 6.74 -4.67 -4.98
C LEU A 83 7.67 -3.53 -4.50
N ARG A 84 7.26 -2.27 -4.63
CA ARG A 84 7.97 -1.14 -4.02
C ARG A 84 7.52 -0.94 -2.59
N ILE A 85 8.44 -0.56 -1.70
CA ILE A 85 8.13 -0.26 -0.31
C ILE A 85 7.31 1.02 -0.24
N ILE A 86 6.04 0.94 0.15
CA ILE A 86 5.17 2.10 0.33
C ILE A 86 5.03 2.52 1.79
N ALA A 87 5.43 1.65 2.74
CA ALA A 87 5.61 2.01 4.13
C ALA A 87 6.59 1.04 4.79
N ALA A 88 7.39 1.52 5.75
CA ALA A 88 8.30 0.68 6.53
C ALA A 88 8.40 1.17 7.98
N SER A 89 8.48 0.24 8.94
CA SER A 89 8.53 0.56 10.37
C SER A 89 9.73 1.43 10.77
N ASP A 90 10.81 1.37 10.00
CA ASP A 90 12.05 2.16 10.12
C ASP A 90 12.15 3.36 9.16
N ASN A 91 11.10 3.58 8.35
CA ASN A 91 11.01 4.61 7.30
C ASN A 91 12.17 4.59 6.29
N GLN A 92 12.81 3.43 6.08
CA GLN A 92 13.92 3.28 5.13
C GLN A 92 13.43 2.74 3.78
N GLU A 93 14.14 3.11 2.71
CA GLU A 93 13.99 2.54 1.36
C GLU A 93 12.59 2.76 0.74
N ILE A 94 11.87 3.79 1.18
CA ILE A 94 10.56 4.14 0.65
C ILE A 94 10.63 4.36 -0.88
N LEU A 95 9.65 3.80 -1.57
CA LEU A 95 9.52 3.64 -3.03
C LEU A 95 10.62 2.82 -3.74
N GLN A 96 11.55 2.22 -3.00
CA GLN A 96 12.52 1.28 -3.58
C GLN A 96 11.91 -0.12 -3.73
N PRO A 97 12.34 -0.90 -4.74
CA PRO A 97 11.88 -2.27 -4.92
C PRO A 97 12.35 -3.17 -3.77
N PHE A 98 11.46 -4.02 -3.27
CA PHE A 98 11.79 -5.11 -2.36
C PHE A 98 11.65 -6.45 -3.09
N MET A 99 12.72 -7.25 -3.09
CA MET A 99 12.77 -8.54 -3.79
C MET A 99 11.98 -9.63 -3.02
N LEU A 100 10.65 -9.55 -3.06
CA LEU A 100 9.78 -10.52 -2.42
C LEU A 100 9.69 -11.82 -3.22
N ASN A 101 10.18 -12.92 -2.66
CA ASN A 101 10.05 -14.24 -3.27
C ASN A 101 8.73 -14.91 -2.87
N HIS A 102 7.62 -14.49 -3.50
CA HIS A 102 6.30 -15.03 -3.19
C HIS A 102 5.92 -16.28 -4.00
N GLN A 103 6.70 -16.67 -5.02
CA GLN A 103 6.47 -17.88 -5.85
C GLN A 103 5.02 -18.05 -6.33
N GLY A 104 4.34 -16.95 -6.67
CA GLY A 104 2.92 -16.95 -7.06
C GLY A 104 1.91 -17.19 -5.93
N ARG A 105 2.36 -17.43 -4.69
CA ARG A 105 1.49 -17.59 -3.51
C ARG A 105 1.02 -16.24 -3.00
N GLN A 106 -0.19 -16.23 -2.44
CA GLN A 106 -0.80 -15.04 -1.84
C GLN A 106 -0.28 -14.78 -0.42
N ARG A 107 0.20 -15.81 0.28
CA ARG A 107 0.79 -15.71 1.62
C ARG A 107 1.79 -16.82 1.83
N GLY A 108 2.76 -16.59 2.71
CA GLY A 108 3.76 -17.59 3.06
C GLY A 108 4.92 -16.98 3.84
N PHE A 109 5.98 -17.78 3.99
CA PHE A 109 7.24 -17.31 4.54
C PHE A 109 8.40 -18.07 3.89
N TYR A 110 9.60 -17.48 3.95
CA TYR A 110 10.86 -18.10 3.55
C TYR A 110 12.01 -17.56 4.41
N VAL A 111 13.17 -18.20 4.32
CA VAL A 111 14.42 -17.68 4.88
C VAL A 111 15.25 -17.14 3.72
N ASN A 112 15.68 -15.88 3.80
CA ASN A 112 16.50 -15.26 2.76
C ASN A 112 18.00 -15.64 2.92
N SER A 113 18.84 -15.18 1.99
CA SER A 113 20.30 -15.40 2.04
C SER A 113 20.98 -14.76 3.26
N GLY A 114 20.36 -13.75 3.86
CA GLY A 114 20.79 -13.11 5.10
C GLY A 114 20.40 -13.87 6.37
N HIS A 115 19.83 -15.07 6.23
CA HIS A 115 19.29 -15.87 7.33
C HIS A 115 18.16 -15.18 8.12
N GLU A 116 17.43 -14.27 7.47
CA GLU A 116 16.25 -13.61 8.02
C GLU A 116 14.99 -14.36 7.58
N VAL A 117 14.01 -14.44 8.48
CA VAL A 117 12.68 -14.95 8.16
C VAL A 117 11.88 -13.83 7.52
N VAL A 118 11.41 -14.05 6.29
CA VAL A 118 10.52 -13.14 5.57
C VAL A 118 9.14 -13.78 5.49
N ALA A 119 8.15 -13.19 6.16
CA ALA A 119 6.75 -13.58 6.06
C ALA A 119 5.97 -12.54 5.25
N TYR A 120 4.99 -12.97 4.46
CA TYR A 120 4.21 -12.06 3.62
C TYR A 120 2.76 -12.52 3.44
N ALA A 121 1.89 -11.55 3.16
CA ALA A 121 0.50 -11.77 2.77
C ALA A 121 0.01 -10.65 1.83
N LYS A 122 -0.65 -11.01 0.74
CA LYS A 122 -1.32 -10.08 -0.17
C LYS A 122 -2.59 -9.53 0.47
N THR A 123 -2.88 -8.26 0.27
CA THR A 123 -4.12 -7.62 0.71
C THR A 123 -5.31 -8.20 -0.05
N ILE A 124 -6.44 -8.33 0.66
CA ILE A 124 -7.70 -8.86 0.12
C ILE A 124 -8.75 -7.77 -0.16
N GLY A 125 -8.45 -6.51 0.19
CA GLY A 125 -9.41 -5.41 0.20
C GLY A 125 -10.06 -5.19 1.56
N TYR A 126 -10.94 -4.20 1.66
CA TYR A 126 -11.72 -3.89 2.85
C TYR A 126 -13.09 -3.32 2.48
N GLN A 127 -14.15 -3.87 3.06
CA GLN A 127 -15.55 -3.54 2.74
C GLN A 127 -15.82 -3.63 1.23
N GLU A 128 -16.16 -2.52 0.59
CA GLU A 128 -16.50 -2.41 -0.83
C GLU A 128 -15.27 -2.09 -1.70
N TYR A 129 -14.09 -1.92 -1.09
CA TYR A 129 -12.85 -1.59 -1.79
C TYR A 129 -12.02 -2.85 -2.06
N ASP A 130 -11.65 -3.02 -3.33
CA ASP A 130 -10.79 -4.11 -3.76
C ASP A 130 -9.39 -4.00 -3.16
N GLY A 131 -8.73 -5.14 -2.98
CA GLY A 131 -7.31 -5.16 -2.64
C GLY A 131 -6.48 -4.59 -3.80
N LEU A 132 -5.68 -3.56 -3.53
CA LEU A 132 -4.83 -2.88 -4.53
C LEU A 132 -3.63 -3.71 -5.02
N GLY A 133 -3.62 -5.00 -4.74
CA GLY A 133 -2.52 -5.90 -5.07
C GLY A 133 -1.31 -5.77 -4.14
N TRP A 134 -1.45 -5.04 -3.05
CA TRP A 134 -0.39 -4.76 -2.09
C TRP A 134 -0.04 -5.97 -1.22
N TYR A 135 1.13 -5.95 -0.60
CA TYR A 135 1.58 -6.98 0.33
C TYR A 135 1.96 -6.38 1.68
N GLY A 136 1.52 -7.03 2.77
CA GLY A 136 2.17 -6.88 4.07
C GLY A 136 3.37 -7.83 4.14
N VAL A 137 4.52 -7.33 4.57
CA VAL A 137 5.77 -8.10 4.69
C VAL A 137 6.39 -7.86 6.06
N ILE A 138 6.82 -8.94 6.71
CA ILE A 138 7.55 -8.91 7.98
C ILE A 138 8.89 -9.59 7.76
N VAL A 139 9.98 -8.87 8.03
CA VAL A 139 11.35 -9.41 8.01
C VAL A 139 11.85 -9.48 9.45
N ARG A 140 12.30 -10.66 9.88
CA ARG A 140 12.82 -10.88 11.23
C ARG A 140 14.19 -11.53 11.19
N LYS A 141 15.16 -10.92 11.87
CA LYS A 141 16.51 -11.49 12.05
C LYS A 141 16.48 -12.65 13.04
N ASN A 142 17.27 -13.69 12.77
CA ASN A 142 17.28 -14.92 13.59
C ASN A 142 18.02 -14.79 14.93
N ARG A 143 18.87 -13.77 15.12
CA ARG A 143 19.47 -13.38 16.40
C ARG A 143 19.60 -11.87 16.47
#